data_AF-W1XFA1-F1
#
_entry.id   AF-W1XFA1-F1
#
_cell.length_a   1.000
_cell.length_b   1.000
_cell.length_c   1.000
_cell.angle_alpha   90.00
_cell.angle_beta   90.00
_cell.angle_gamma   90.00
#
_symmetry.space_group_name_H-M   'P 1'
#
loop_
_entity.id
_entity.type
_entity.pdbx_description
1 polymer ?
#
loop_
_entity_poly.entity_id
_entity_poly.type
_entity_poly.pdbx_seq_one_letter_code
_entity_poly.pdbx_strand_id
1 'polypeptide(L)' 'IELTVTSAGYSKVYTLVITKKGVAKLKSLVPSTGSLSPSFNSDTTEYTVTVPTTQETIAFTPTAIDNSSTI' A
#
# COMPACT_ATOMS: atom_id res chain seq x y z
N ILE A 1 -18.74 7.56 -13.28
CA ILE A 1 -19.32 8.90 -13.00
C ILE A 1 -19.68 9.50 -14.34
N GLU A 2 -20.86 10.09 -14.47
CA GLU A 2 -21.30 10.74 -15.70
C GLU A 2 -21.37 12.25 -15.48
N LEU A 3 -20.79 13.00 -16.42
CA LEU A 3 -20.81 14.45 -16.43
C LEU A 3 -21.67 14.92 -17.60
N THR A 4 -22.71 15.68 -17.30
CA THR A 4 -23.56 16.30 -18.33
C THR A 4 -23.18 17.76 -18.44
N VAL A 5 -22.72 18.17 -19.63
CA VAL A 5 -22.42 19.57 -19.95
C VAL A 5 -23.51 20.08 -20.89
N THR A 6 -24.18 21.17 -20.52
CA THR A 6 -25.26 21.78 -21.30
C THR A 6 -24.86 23.19 -21.74
N SER A 7 -24.97 23.48 -23.03
CA SER A 7 -24.76 24.80 -23.61
C SER A 7 -25.83 25.11 -24.63
N ALA A 8 -26.48 26.27 -24.51
CA ALA A 8 -27.54 26.76 -25.40
C ALA A 8 -28.63 25.71 -25.73
N GLY A 9 -29.05 24.91 -24.73
CA GLY A 9 -30.09 23.89 -24.89
C GLY A 9 -29.63 22.52 -25.42
N TYR A 10 -28.35 22.40 -25.81
CA TYR A 10 -27.74 21.12 -26.19
C TYR A 10 -26.99 20.53 -25.00
N SER A 11 -27.29 19.27 -24.67
CA SER A 11 -26.61 18.52 -23.61
C SER A 11 -25.73 17.44 -24.21
N LYS A 12 -24.51 17.33 -23.68
CA LYS A 12 -23.60 16.24 -24.01
C LYS A 12 -23.20 15.52 -22.74
N VAL A 13 -23.41 14.20 -22.73
CA VAL A 13 -23.07 13.32 -21.62
C VAL A 13 -21.70 12.74 -21.87
N TYR A 14 -20.84 12.82 -20.86
CA TYR A 14 -19.49 12.28 -20.86
C TYR A 14 -19.35 11.23 -19.78
N THR A 15 -18.85 10.06 -20.15
CA THR A 15 -18.50 9.01 -19.18
C THR A 15 -17.09 9.27 -18.68
N LEU A 16 -16.96 9.53 -17.37
CA LEU A 16 -15.66 9.63 -16.72
C LEU A 16 -15.24 8.26 -16.19
N VAL A 17 -14.17 7.73 -16.77
CA VAL A 17 -13.48 6.52 -16.29
C VAL A 17 -12.37 6.96 -15.35
N ILE A 18 -12.55 6.71 -14.05
CA ILE A 18 -11.52 6.95 -13.04
C ILE A 18 -10.88 5.62 -12.71
N THR A 19 -9.60 5.47 -13.03
CA THR A 19 -8.79 4.32 -12.61
C THR A 19 -7.92 4.74 -11.44
N LYS A 20 -8.18 4.19 -10.25
CA LYS A 20 -7.28 4.37 -9.12
C LYS A 20 -5.98 3.60 -9.43
N LYS A 21 -4.88 4.33 -9.61
CA LYS A 21 -3.56 3.73 -9.79
C LYS A 21 -2.90 3.57 -8.41
N GLY A 22 -2.37 2.39 -8.15
CA GLY A 22 -1.60 2.08 -6.95
C GLY A 22 -2.35 1.29 -5.88
N VAL A 23 -1.62 0.41 -5.21
CA VAL A 23 -2.09 -0.38 -4.07
C VAL A 23 -1.31 0.09 -2.84
N ALA A 24 -2.01 0.66 -1.87
CA ALA A 24 -1.44 1.13 -0.60
C ALA A 24 -1.19 -0.06 0.34
N LYS A 25 -0.38 -1.02 -0.11
CA LYS A 25 0.04 -2.20 0.65
C LYS A 25 1.56 -2.36 0.53
N LEU A 26 2.15 -2.97 1.54
CA LEU A 26 3.54 -3.40 1.51
C LEU A 26 3.66 -4.74 0.78
N LYS A 27 4.66 -4.86 -0.08
CA LYS A 27 5.08 -6.08 -0.77
C LYS A 27 5.90 -6.98 0.16
N SER A 28 6.76 -6.39 0.98
CA SER A 28 7.57 -7.09 1.97
C SER A 28 7.88 -6.18 3.15
N LEU A 29 8.09 -6.81 4.31
CA LEU A 29 8.62 -6.19 5.51
C LEU A 29 9.68 -7.13 6.07
N VAL A 30 10.92 -6.68 6.12
CA VAL A 30 12.05 -7.50 6.58
C VAL A 30 12.68 -6.87 7.82
N PRO A 31 12.68 -7.55 8.98
CA PRO A 31 13.42 -7.10 10.15
C PRO A 31 14.93 -7.29 9.94
N SER A 32 15.75 -6.43 10.55
CA SER A 32 17.22 -6.54 10.49
C SER A 32 17.75 -7.79 11.17
N THR A 33 16.98 -8.34 12.13
CA THR A 33 17.34 -9.53 12.90
C THR A 33 16.11 -10.37 13.20
N GLY A 34 16.28 -11.69 13.20
CA GLY A 34 15.18 -12.63 13.40
C GLY A 34 14.28 -12.73 12.16
N SER A 35 13.11 -13.34 12.36
CA SER A 35 12.11 -13.55 11.32
C SER A 35 10.73 -13.21 11.88
N LEU A 36 9.88 -12.62 11.04
CA LEU A 36 8.46 -12.42 11.37
C LEU A 36 7.75 -13.78 11.41
N SER A 37 7.02 -14.01 12.49
CA SER A 37 6.12 -15.15 12.66
C SER A 37 4.71 -14.62 12.97
N PRO A 38 3.71 -14.87 12.10
CA PRO A 38 3.77 -15.62 10.83
C PRO A 38 4.59 -14.92 9.74
N SER A 39 4.87 -15.61 8.62
CA SER A 39 5.55 -14.99 7.47
C SER A 39 4.78 -13.77 6.99
N PHE A 40 5.49 -12.75 6.50
CA PHE A 40 4.88 -11.49 6.09
C PHE A 40 3.74 -11.68 5.08
N ASN A 41 2.63 -10.99 5.33
CA ASN A 41 1.42 -10.95 4.53
C ASN A 41 0.81 -9.55 4.70
N SER A 42 0.54 -8.86 3.60
CA SER A 42 0.00 -7.50 3.64
C SER A 42 -1.35 -7.33 4.36
N ASP A 43 -2.07 -8.43 4.60
CA ASP A 43 -3.36 -8.45 5.28
C ASP A 43 -3.25 -8.77 6.78
N THR A 44 -2.06 -9.14 7.27
CA THR A 44 -1.81 -9.44 8.68
C THR A 44 -1.21 -8.23 9.39
N THR A 45 -1.79 -7.86 10.52
CA THR A 45 -1.36 -6.69 11.32
C THR A 45 -0.58 -7.07 12.56
N GLU A 46 -0.60 -8.35 12.95
CA GLU A 46 0.07 -8.86 14.14
C GLU A 46 1.21 -9.78 13.76
N TYR A 47 2.41 -9.46 14.26
CA TYR A 47 3.61 -10.24 14.05
C TYR A 47 4.40 -10.35 15.34
N THR A 48 5.04 -11.50 15.50
CA THR A 48 6.04 -11.74 16.53
C THR A 48 7.41 -11.84 15.89
N VAL A 49 8.40 -11.20 16.51
CA VAL A 49 9.81 -11.29 16.12
C VAL A 49 10.61 -11.62 17.36
N THR A 50 11.40 -12.69 17.29
CA THR A 50 12.33 -13.04 18.36
C THR A 50 13.65 -12.36 18.09
N VAL A 51 14.08 -11.49 19.01
CA VAL A 51 15.32 -10.73 18.91
C VAL A 51 16.31 -11.22 19.99
N PRO A 52 17.60 -11.41 19.66
CA PRO A 52 18.62 -11.69 20.66
C PRO A 52 18.73 -10.56 21.69
N THR A 53 19.06 -10.90 22.94
CA THR A 53 19.23 -9.90 24.02
C THR A 53 20.42 -8.96 23.84
N THR A 54 21.31 -9.26 22.89
CA THR A 54 22.47 -8.43 22.52
C THR A 54 22.15 -7.32 21.52
N GLN A 55 20.93 -7.31 20.97
CA GLN A 55 20.49 -6.37 19.96
C GLN A 55 19.85 -5.16 20.64
N GLU A 56 20.53 -4.02 20.61
CA GLU A 56 20.01 -2.76 21.16
C GLU A 56 19.01 -2.07 20.20
N THR A 57 19.16 -2.32 18.90
CA THR A 57 18.38 -1.65 17.86
C THR A 57 17.92 -2.61 16.77
N ILE A 58 16.61 -2.72 16.59
CA ILE A 58 16.00 -3.41 15.45
C ILE A 58 15.55 -2.40 14.40
N ALA A 59 15.90 -2.66 13.14
CA ALA A 59 15.44 -1.88 11.99
C ALA A 59 14.52 -2.73 11.12
N PHE A 60 13.61 -2.07 10.40
CA PHE A 60 12.71 -2.73 9.45
C PHE A 60 12.92 -2.15 8.06
N THR A 61 12.96 -3.02 7.06
CA THR A 61 13.07 -2.66 5.65
C THR A 61 11.74 -2.97 4.94
N PRO A 62 10.79 -2.03 4.93
CA PRO A 62 9.55 -2.16 4.17
C PRO A 62 9.79 -1.94 2.67
N THR A 63 9.02 -2.63 1.83
CA THR A 63 8.97 -2.40 0.38
C THR A 63 7.50 -2.24 -0.02
N ALA A 64 7.13 -1.13 -0.65
CA ALA A 64 5.77 -0.92 -1.15
C ALA A 64 5.46 -1.82 -2.37
N ILE A 65 4.19 -2.17 -2.58
CA ILE A 65 3.76 -2.83 -3.83
C ILE A 65 3.93 -1.89 -5.03
N ASP A 66 3.61 -0.61 -4.85
CA ASP A 66 3.79 0.41 -5.88
C ASP A 66 4.99 1.28 -5.53
N ASN A 67 6.00 1.29 -6.41
CA ASN A 67 7.23 2.07 -6.24
C ASN A 67 6.99 3.58 -6.20
N SER A 68 5.81 4.04 -6.61
CA SER A 68 5.38 5.45 -6.53
C SER A 68 4.69 5.79 -5.20
N SER A 69 4.47 4.79 -4.33
CA SER A 69 3.89 5.00 -3.00
C SER A 69 4.95 5.47 -2.01
N THR A 70 4.55 6.38 -1.13
CA THR A 70 5.34 6.78 0.04
C THR A 70 5.21 5.75 1.14
N ILE A 71 6.32 5.37 1.78
CA ILE A 71 6.40 4.43 2.91
C ILE A 71 6.63 5.20 4.20
#